data_AF-A0A6P8DNP4-F1
#
_entry.id   AF-A0A6P8DNP4-F1
#
_cell.length_a   1.000
_cell.length_b   1.000
_cell.length_c   1.000
_cell.angle_alpha   90.00
_cell.angle_beta   90.00
_cell.angle_gamma   90.00
#
_symmetry.space_group_name_H-M   'P 1'
#
loop_
_entity.id
_entity.type
_entity.pdbx_description
1 polymer ?
#
loop_
_entity_poly.entity_id
_entity_poly.type
_entity_poly.pdbx_seq_one_letter_code
_entity_poly.pdbx_strand_id
1 'polypeptide(L)'
;MEMMQLVKLWALTLCLVVVLPLAQATDVSYCDKKTEYGVKVSGVEITPYPVARGQPATFSIAATTGEPITGGKLVIEVSYFGWHIHSETHDLCTETSCPVSEGDFVVSHSQVLPGFTPPGSYSLKMKMYNTSNKELTCIGFDFSIGFAASVSES
;
A
#
# COMPACT_ATOMS: atom_id res chain seq x y z
N MET A 1 -33.95 -7.40 -37.84
CA MET A 1 -33.41 -6.19 -37.20
C MET A 1 -33.20 -6.37 -35.69
N GLU A 2 -33.96 -7.26 -35.04
CA GLU A 2 -33.91 -7.49 -33.59
C GLU A 2 -32.70 -8.32 -33.12
N MET A 3 -32.23 -9.28 -33.94
CA MET A 3 -31.04 -10.09 -33.63
C MET A 3 -29.75 -9.24 -33.52
N MET A 4 -29.67 -8.12 -34.23
CA MET A 4 -28.50 -7.23 -34.22
C MET A 4 -28.48 -6.26 -33.02
N GLN A 5 -29.64 -6.05 -32.36
CA GLN A 5 -29.75 -5.27 -31.12
C GLN A 5 -29.31 -6.12 -29.90
N LEU A 6 -29.77 -7.38 -29.84
CA LEU A 6 -29.30 -8.38 -28.86
C LEU A 6 -27.78 -8.59 -28.97
N VAL A 7 -27.25 -8.58 -30.20
CA VAL A 7 -25.81 -8.67 -30.49
C VAL A 7 -25.02 -7.37 -30.19
N LYS A 8 -25.67 -6.27 -29.83
CA LYS A 8 -24.96 -5.08 -29.31
C LYS A 8 -25.03 -5.03 -27.79
N LEU A 9 -26.17 -5.42 -27.22
CA LEU A 9 -26.38 -5.51 -25.77
C LEU A 9 -25.44 -6.52 -25.12
N TRP A 10 -25.24 -7.70 -25.71
CA TRP A 10 -24.29 -8.72 -25.20
C TRP A 10 -22.80 -8.30 -25.30
N ALA A 11 -22.47 -7.35 -26.19
CA ALA A 11 -21.09 -6.94 -26.50
C ALA A 11 -20.70 -5.74 -25.63
N LEU A 12 -21.66 -4.85 -25.35
CA LEU A 12 -21.51 -3.82 -24.32
C LEU A 12 -21.38 -4.43 -22.92
N THR A 13 -22.13 -5.48 -22.60
CA THR A 13 -22.03 -6.12 -21.27
C THR A 13 -20.76 -6.94 -21.10
N LEU A 14 -20.21 -7.54 -22.17
CA LEU A 14 -18.94 -8.27 -22.08
C LEU A 14 -17.71 -7.33 -21.95
N CYS A 15 -17.76 -6.10 -22.45
CA CYS A 15 -16.72 -5.10 -22.26
C CYS A 15 -16.70 -4.48 -20.84
N LEU A 16 -17.84 -4.45 -20.14
CA LEU A 16 -17.92 -3.83 -18.81
C LEU A 16 -17.38 -4.72 -17.68
N VAL A 17 -17.11 -6.01 -17.94
CA VAL A 17 -16.69 -6.99 -16.91
C VAL A 17 -15.16 -7.13 -16.78
N VAL A 18 -14.36 -6.52 -17.67
CA VAL A 18 -12.90 -6.74 -17.68
C VAL A 18 -12.18 -5.40 -17.60
N VAL A 19 -11.97 -4.87 -16.38
CA VAL A 19 -10.68 -4.40 -15.79
C VAL A 19 -10.99 -3.91 -14.37
N LEU A 20 -11.47 -4.76 -13.46
CA LEU A 20 -11.36 -4.43 -12.03
C LEU A 20 -9.96 -4.83 -11.57
N PRO A 21 -9.10 -3.89 -11.16
CA PRO A 21 -7.83 -4.27 -10.55
C PRO A 21 -8.13 -5.12 -9.33
N LEU A 22 -7.58 -6.33 -9.29
CA LEU A 22 -7.66 -7.21 -8.15
C LEU A 22 -6.87 -6.57 -7.00
N ALA A 23 -7.57 -5.85 -6.13
CA ALA A 23 -7.03 -5.44 -4.84
C ALA A 23 -6.71 -6.72 -4.04
N GLN A 24 -5.42 -6.97 -3.81
CA GLN A 24 -4.96 -8.10 -3.00
C GLN A 24 -4.61 -7.55 -1.62
N ALA A 25 -5.30 -8.07 -0.60
CA ALA A 25 -4.95 -7.81 0.78
C ALA A 25 -3.64 -8.52 1.12
N THR A 26 -2.68 -7.79 1.67
CA THR A 26 -1.38 -8.30 2.07
C THR A 26 -1.37 -8.55 3.58
N ASP A 27 -0.92 -9.74 3.99
CA ASP A 27 -0.77 -10.09 5.40
C ASP A 27 0.32 -9.25 6.08
N VAL A 28 0.08 -8.89 7.34
CA VAL A 28 0.96 -8.04 8.14
C VAL A 28 1.52 -8.80 9.32
N SER A 29 2.80 -8.63 9.60
CA SER A 29 3.49 -9.17 10.77
C SER A 29 3.98 -8.04 11.67
N TYR A 30 3.79 -8.14 12.98
CA TYR A 30 4.37 -7.18 13.92
C TYR A 30 5.84 -7.49 14.19
N CYS A 31 6.67 -6.44 14.31
CA CYS A 31 8.10 -6.57 14.57
C CYS A 31 8.40 -7.30 15.89
N ASP A 32 7.61 -7.01 16.92
CA ASP A 32 7.64 -7.72 18.19
C ASP A 32 6.21 -8.11 18.58
N LYS A 33 5.95 -9.42 18.63
CA LYS A 33 4.63 -9.99 18.97
C LYS A 33 4.28 -9.85 20.45
N LYS A 34 5.25 -9.51 21.32
CA LYS A 34 5.03 -9.34 22.77
C LYS A 34 4.70 -7.89 23.14
N THR A 35 4.94 -6.96 22.24
CA THR A 35 4.69 -5.53 22.48
C THR A 35 3.24 -5.18 22.16
N GLU A 36 2.57 -4.56 23.12
CA GLU A 36 1.25 -3.95 22.92
C GLU A 36 1.40 -2.57 22.27
N TYR A 37 1.33 -2.54 20.94
CA TYR A 37 1.35 -1.31 20.15
C TYR A 37 0.07 -0.48 20.33
N GLY A 38 0.19 0.84 20.41
CA GLY A 38 -0.94 1.78 20.55
C GLY A 38 -1.70 2.05 19.24
N VAL A 39 -1.12 1.65 18.11
CA VAL A 39 -1.79 1.60 16.80
C VAL A 39 -1.82 0.16 16.32
N LYS A 40 -3.01 -0.36 16.04
CA LYS A 40 -3.23 -1.71 15.51
C LYS A 40 -3.48 -1.62 14.02
N VAL A 41 -2.71 -2.34 13.23
CA VAL A 41 -2.88 -2.47 11.78
C VAL A 41 -3.74 -3.69 11.47
N SER A 42 -4.78 -3.50 10.68
CA SER A 42 -5.72 -4.56 10.26
C SER A 42 -5.40 -5.13 8.87
N GLY A 43 -4.71 -4.38 8.02
CA GLY A 43 -4.27 -4.88 6.72
C GLY A 43 -3.55 -3.82 5.88
N VAL A 44 -2.92 -4.29 4.81
CA VAL A 44 -2.31 -3.46 3.77
C VAL A 44 -2.91 -3.81 2.42
N GLU A 45 -3.37 -2.80 1.71
CA GLU A 45 -3.81 -2.89 0.33
C GLU A 45 -2.79 -2.22 -0.58
N ILE A 46 -2.45 -2.87 -1.69
CA ILE A 46 -1.47 -2.37 -2.65
C ILE A 46 -2.13 -2.35 -4.02
N THR A 47 -2.11 -1.20 -4.68
CA THR A 47 -2.73 -1.01 -5.99
C THR A 47 -1.80 -0.26 -6.95
N PRO A 48 -1.49 -0.81 -8.14
CA PRO A 48 -1.84 -2.17 -8.60
C PRO A 48 -1.02 -3.25 -7.89
N TYR A 49 -1.53 -4.48 -7.88
CA TYR A 49 -0.80 -5.67 -7.42
C TYR A 49 -0.71 -6.75 -8.51
N PRO A 50 0.49 -7.32 -8.78
CA PRO A 50 1.81 -6.87 -8.32
C PRO A 50 2.10 -5.42 -8.75
N VAL A 51 2.99 -4.75 -8.01
CA VAL A 51 3.36 -3.36 -8.29
C VAL A 51 3.90 -3.23 -9.72
N ALA A 52 3.32 -2.31 -10.49
CA ALA A 52 3.71 -2.05 -11.87
C ALA A 52 4.87 -1.05 -11.94
N ARG A 53 5.94 -1.41 -12.65
CA ARG A 53 7.13 -0.57 -12.78
C ARG A 53 6.88 0.58 -13.75
N GLY A 54 7.37 1.78 -13.41
CA GLY A 54 7.18 3.00 -14.19
C GLY A 54 5.80 3.64 -14.04
N GLN A 55 4.93 3.10 -13.20
CA GLN A 55 3.59 3.59 -12.93
C GLN A 55 3.42 3.92 -11.44
N PRO A 56 2.47 4.79 -11.07
CA PRO A 56 2.13 5.02 -9.68
C PRO A 56 1.63 3.73 -9.00
N ALA A 57 2.15 3.46 -7.81
CA ALA A 57 1.70 2.42 -6.92
C ALA A 57 1.28 3.04 -5.59
N THR A 58 0.08 2.69 -5.13
CA THR A 58 -0.49 3.15 -3.87
C THR A 58 -0.44 2.04 -2.83
N PHE A 59 0.06 2.36 -1.65
CA PHE A 59 0.05 1.51 -0.47
C PHE A 59 -0.91 2.13 0.54
N SER A 60 -1.96 1.41 0.91
CA SER A 60 -2.98 1.85 1.86
C SER A 60 -2.99 0.93 3.07
N ILE A 61 -2.75 1.50 4.24
CA ILE A 61 -2.62 0.77 5.50
C ILE A 61 -3.83 1.11 6.36
N ALA A 62 -4.69 0.13 6.60
CA ALA A 62 -5.83 0.28 7.50
C ALA A 62 -5.38 0.04 8.94
N ALA A 63 -5.68 0.98 9.83
CA ALA A 63 -5.24 0.94 11.20
C ALA A 63 -6.29 1.52 12.16
N THR A 64 -6.15 1.21 13.44
CA THR A 64 -7.01 1.66 14.53
C THR A 64 -6.15 2.17 15.68
N THR A 65 -6.56 3.25 16.34
CA THR A 65 -5.90 3.75 17.55
C THR A 65 -6.90 4.05 18.66
N GLY A 66 -6.47 3.86 19.90
CA GLY A 66 -7.23 4.20 21.11
C GLY A 66 -6.96 5.61 21.65
N GLU A 67 -6.00 6.33 21.08
CA GLU A 67 -5.60 7.67 21.52
C GLU A 67 -5.43 8.61 20.33
N PRO A 68 -5.80 9.90 20.45
CA PRO A 68 -5.63 10.84 19.35
C PRO A 68 -4.15 11.05 19.01
N ILE A 69 -3.83 11.05 17.71
CA ILE A 69 -2.47 11.27 17.20
C ILE A 69 -2.43 12.64 16.53
N THR A 70 -1.74 13.59 17.16
CA THR A 70 -1.64 14.97 16.68
C THR A 70 -0.62 15.16 15.55
N GLY A 71 0.31 14.22 15.41
CA GLY A 71 1.32 14.19 14.37
C GLY A 71 2.42 13.20 14.67
N GLY A 72 3.40 13.11 13.78
CA GLY A 72 4.42 12.09 13.88
C GLY A 72 5.13 11.82 12.56
N LYS A 73 5.82 10.70 12.50
CA LYS A 73 6.55 10.26 11.30
C LYS A 73 6.37 8.77 11.05
N LEU A 74 6.48 8.42 9.79
CA LEU A 74 6.57 7.05 9.29
C LEU A 74 8.01 6.81 8.84
N VAL A 75 8.62 5.73 9.32
CA VAL A 75 9.92 5.26 8.87
C VAL A 75 9.71 3.97 8.10
N ILE A 76 10.11 3.96 6.83
CA ILE A 76 9.94 2.85 5.90
C ILE A 76 11.33 2.29 5.59
N GLU A 77 11.51 1.00 5.81
CA GLU A 77 12.72 0.25 5.47
C GLU A 77 12.35 -0.83 4.45
N VAL A 78 13.01 -0.83 3.29
CA VAL A 78 12.77 -1.83 2.23
C VAL A 78 13.96 -2.76 2.11
N SER A 79 13.66 -4.05 2.00
CA SER A 79 14.63 -5.11 1.80
C SER A 79 14.34 -5.92 0.55
N TYR A 80 15.40 -6.35 -0.13
CA TYR A 80 15.34 -7.22 -1.30
C TYR A 80 16.35 -8.36 -1.13
N PHE A 81 15.89 -9.61 -1.24
CA PHE A 81 16.68 -10.80 -0.89
C PHE A 81 17.33 -10.73 0.51
N GLY A 82 16.63 -10.14 1.48
CA GLY A 82 17.11 -9.98 2.87
C GLY A 82 18.12 -8.86 3.09
N TRP A 83 18.61 -8.21 2.03
CA TRP A 83 19.48 -7.04 2.13
C TRP A 83 18.63 -5.78 2.25
N HIS A 84 18.96 -4.91 3.20
CA HIS A 84 18.36 -3.58 3.27
C HIS A 84 18.85 -2.73 2.10
N ILE A 85 17.93 -2.27 1.26
CA ILE A 85 18.27 -1.52 0.03
C ILE A 85 17.86 -0.06 0.08
N HIS A 86 16.90 0.31 0.94
CA HIS A 86 16.32 1.64 0.92
C HIS A 86 15.65 2.00 2.25
N SER A 87 15.73 3.28 2.61
CA SER A 87 15.08 3.85 3.79
C SER A 87 14.46 5.19 3.45
N GLU A 88 13.25 5.43 3.93
CA GLU A 88 12.57 6.72 3.81
C GLU A 88 11.93 7.12 5.13
N THR A 89 11.72 8.42 5.30
CA THR A 89 10.97 8.97 6.41
C THR A 89 10.00 10.00 5.89
N HIS A 90 8.72 9.81 6.21
CA HIS A 90 7.62 10.68 5.81
C HIS A 90 6.94 11.25 7.04
N ASP A 91 6.39 12.46 6.92
CA ASP A 91 5.53 13.02 7.96
C ASP A 91 4.18 12.28 7.93
N LEU A 92 3.72 11.82 9.11
CA LEU A 92 2.49 11.04 9.21
C LEU A 92 1.29 11.81 8.65
N CYS A 93 1.22 13.13 8.89
CA CYS A 93 0.10 13.98 8.48
C CYS A 93 0.13 14.37 7.00
N THR A 94 1.17 13.96 6.27
CA THR A 94 1.16 14.03 4.80
C THR A 94 0.46 12.80 4.21
N GLU A 95 0.53 11.67 4.89
CA GLU A 95 -0.03 10.39 4.42
C GLU A 95 -1.41 10.07 5.03
N THR A 96 -1.87 10.87 6.00
CA THR A 96 -3.21 10.76 6.60
C THR A 96 -3.70 12.12 7.13
N SER A 97 -4.97 12.21 7.51
CA SER A 97 -5.55 13.45 8.04
C SER A 97 -5.28 13.58 9.55
N CYS A 98 -4.60 14.66 9.95
CA CYS A 98 -4.32 14.99 11.34
C CYS A 98 -5.21 16.12 11.89
N PRO A 99 -5.57 16.10 13.18
CA PRO A 99 -5.26 15.04 14.15
C PRO A 99 -6.07 13.76 13.85
N VAL A 100 -5.41 12.61 13.93
CA VAL A 100 -6.10 11.32 13.84
C VAL A 100 -6.90 11.16 15.12
N SER A 101 -8.21 10.98 14.99
CA SER A 101 -9.10 10.74 16.13
C SER A 101 -9.00 9.30 16.59
N GLU A 102 -9.49 9.02 17.79
CA GLU A 102 -9.69 7.64 18.25
C GLU A 102 -10.59 6.87 17.26
N GLY A 103 -10.22 5.61 16.96
CA GLY A 103 -10.91 4.76 16.00
C GLY A 103 -10.07 4.42 14.77
N ASP A 104 -10.77 4.08 13.69
CA ASP A 104 -10.18 3.60 12.44
C ASP A 104 -9.69 4.76 11.56
N PHE A 105 -8.54 4.56 10.92
CA PHE A 105 -7.95 5.49 9.97
C PHE A 105 -7.14 4.75 8.90
N VAL A 106 -6.81 5.45 7.83
CA VAL A 106 -5.99 4.94 6.74
C VAL A 106 -4.78 5.84 6.55
N VAL A 107 -3.61 5.22 6.42
CA VAL A 107 -2.38 5.85 5.94
C VAL A 107 -2.19 5.43 4.50
N SER A 108 -2.11 6.38 3.56
CA SER A 108 -2.01 6.08 2.13
C SER A 108 -0.84 6.83 1.51
N HIS A 109 0.04 6.09 0.84
CA HIS A 109 1.21 6.62 0.17
C HIS A 109 1.27 6.16 -1.29
N SER A 110 1.47 7.10 -2.21
CA SER A 110 1.60 6.84 -3.65
C SER A 110 2.98 7.21 -4.17
N GLN A 111 3.64 6.29 -4.87
CA GLN A 111 4.94 6.54 -5.48
C GLN A 111 5.11 5.84 -6.82
N VAL A 112 5.89 6.45 -7.72
CA VAL A 112 6.28 5.83 -8.99
C VAL A 112 7.60 5.10 -8.79
N LEU A 113 7.57 3.77 -8.83
CA LEU A 113 8.79 2.98 -8.82
C LEU A 113 9.44 3.02 -10.22
N PRO A 114 10.76 3.25 -10.33
CA PRO A 114 11.40 3.33 -11.64
C PRO A 114 11.20 2.08 -12.49
N GLY A 115 11.18 2.24 -13.82
CA GLY A 115 11.03 1.13 -14.76
C GLY A 115 12.14 0.07 -14.66
N PHE A 116 13.33 0.47 -14.18
CA PHE A 116 14.49 -0.40 -13.99
C PHE A 116 14.51 -1.13 -12.64
N THR A 117 13.51 -0.91 -11.77
CA THR A 117 13.41 -1.65 -10.50
C THR A 117 13.33 -3.16 -10.79
N PRO A 118 14.14 -4.00 -10.13
CA PRO A 118 14.08 -5.44 -10.34
C PRO A 118 12.68 -6.01 -10.02
N PRO A 119 12.17 -6.95 -10.82
CA PRO A 119 10.96 -7.69 -10.45
C PRO A 119 11.29 -8.71 -9.36
N GLY A 120 10.30 -9.02 -8.51
CA GLY A 120 10.47 -10.02 -7.45
C GLY A 120 9.73 -9.66 -6.16
N SER A 121 10.01 -10.41 -5.11
CA SER A 121 9.46 -10.18 -3.77
C SER A 121 10.35 -9.22 -2.99
N TYR A 122 9.72 -8.24 -2.34
CA TYR A 122 10.33 -7.24 -1.50
C TYR A 122 9.67 -7.30 -0.13
N SER A 123 10.44 -7.01 0.91
CA SER A 123 9.91 -6.87 2.27
C SER A 123 9.94 -5.41 2.67
N LEU A 124 8.83 -4.90 3.19
CA LEU A 124 8.74 -3.57 3.77
C LEU A 124 8.59 -3.71 5.28
N LYS A 125 9.36 -2.94 6.04
CA LYS A 125 9.14 -2.70 7.46
C LYS A 125 8.77 -1.24 7.67
N MET A 126 7.64 -1.02 8.33
CA MET A 126 7.16 0.31 8.68
C MET A 126 7.17 0.49 10.19
N LYS A 127 7.65 1.64 10.64
CA LYS A 127 7.53 2.11 12.02
C LYS A 127 6.81 3.45 12.04
N MET A 128 5.83 3.57 12.93
CA MET A 128 5.11 4.83 13.15
C MET A 128 5.52 5.40 14.50
N TYR A 129 5.87 6.68 14.53
CA TYR A 129 6.22 7.41 15.75
C TYR A 129 5.33 8.63 15.91
N ASN A 130 4.99 8.99 17.14
CA ASN A 130 4.36 10.28 17.43
C ASN A 130 5.41 11.42 17.52
N THR A 131 4.94 12.65 17.77
CA THR A 131 5.80 13.84 17.94
C THR A 131 6.82 13.72 19.07
N SER A 132 6.57 12.85 20.07
CA SER A 132 7.48 12.59 21.18
C SER A 132 8.48 11.46 20.89
N ASN A 133 8.57 10.98 19.64
CA ASN A 133 9.35 9.81 19.22
C ASN A 133 8.97 8.50 19.94
N LYS A 134 7.76 8.40 20.50
CA LYS A 134 7.22 7.13 21.00
C LYS A 134 6.77 6.30 19.81
N GLU A 135 7.24 5.06 19.73
CA GLU A 135 6.77 4.10 18.73
C GLU A 135 5.30 3.75 19.00
N LEU A 136 4.46 3.98 18.00
CA LEU A 136 3.02 3.70 18.04
C LEU A 136 2.71 2.34 17.44
N THR A 137 3.41 1.96 16.36
CA THR A 137 3.33 0.64 15.74
C THR A 137 4.62 0.30 14.99
N CYS A 138 4.92 -1.00 14.88
CA CYS A 138 5.98 -1.54 14.03
C CYS A 138 5.48 -2.80 13.34
N ILE A 139 5.42 -2.74 12.02
CA ILE A 139 4.94 -3.84 11.18
C ILE A 139 5.91 -4.15 10.05
N GLY A 140 5.81 -5.35 9.50
CA GLY A 140 6.42 -5.73 8.24
C GLY A 140 5.51 -6.61 7.41
N PHE A 141 5.60 -6.46 6.09
CA PHE A 141 4.85 -7.22 5.10
C PHE A 141 5.65 -7.38 3.82
N ASP A 142 5.33 -8.40 3.04
CA ASP A 142 5.96 -8.65 1.75
C ASP A 142 5.07 -8.17 0.61
N PHE A 143 5.68 -7.65 -0.46
CA PHE A 143 4.96 -7.25 -1.66
C PHE A 143 5.75 -7.64 -2.91
N SER A 144 5.04 -7.83 -4.02
CA SER A 144 5.64 -8.23 -5.29
C SER A 144 5.70 -7.08 -6.28
N ILE A 145 6.83 -6.93 -6.96
CA ILE A 145 6.99 -6.05 -8.12
C ILE A 145 6.92 -6.91 -9.39
N GLY A 146 6.03 -6.53 -10.30
CA GLY A 146 5.71 -7.26 -11.52
C GLY A 146 6.81 -7.19 -12.61
N PHE A 147 6.87 -8.22 -13.44
CA PHE A 147 7.79 -8.32 -14.58
C PHE A 147 7.43 -7.39 -15.74
N ALA A 148 6.17 -6.94 -15.85
CA ALA A 148 5.79 -5.98 -16.87
C ALA A 148 6.30 -4.58 -16.47
N ALA A 149 7.23 -4.03 -17.24
CA ALA A 149 7.49 -2.58 -17.23
C ALA A 149 6.46 -1.93 -18.16
N SER A 150 5.88 -0.80 -17.77
CA SER A 150 5.12 0.00 -18.74
C SER A 150 6.09 0.45 -19.84
N VAL A 151 5.91 -0.09 -21.04
CA VAL A 151 6.51 0.49 -22.24
C VAL A 151 5.90 1.88 -22.35
N SER A 152 6.71 2.91 -22.18
CA SER A 152 6.33 4.28 -22.47
C SER A 152 5.99 4.36 -23.97
N GLU A 153 4.70 4.39 -24.32
CA GLU A 153 4.29 4.92 -25.61
C GLU A 153 4.83 6.35 -25.69
N SER A 154 5.81 6.54 -26.57
CA SER A 154 6.39 7.85 -26.91
C SER A 154 5.72 8.40 -28.16
#